data_AF-A0AAE8KFF3-F1
#
_entry.id   AF-A0AAE8KFF3-F1
#
_cell.length_a   1.000
_cell.length_b   1.000
_cell.length_c   1.000
_cell.angle_alpha   90.00
_cell.angle_beta   90.00
_cell.angle_gamma   90.00
#
_symmetry.space_group_name_H-M   'P 1'
#
loop_
_entity.id
_entity.type
_entity.pdbx_description
1 polymer ?
#
loop_
_entity_poly.entity_id
_entity_poly.type
_entity_poly.pdbx_seq_one_letter_code
_entity_poly.pdbx_strand_id
1 'polypeptide(L)'
;MSFLFFNLVFIIYTILEFVISINDWKCCKCGGYFLVNFYEIKEGDKVYFIFSQLQIGKVINLIYRVGLVVEKTGNILVVKYNNKKYRIENTKVYPFEAPVAFIYNMFWVCGCK
;
A
#
# COMPACT_ATOMS: atom_id res chain seq x y z
N MET A 1 25.47 2.41 -20.96
CA MET A 1 24.31 3.33 -20.93
C MET A 1 23.04 2.50 -20.80
N SER A 2 22.22 2.50 -19.74
CA SER A 2 22.33 3.02 -18.38
C SER A 2 21.25 2.28 -17.57
N PHE A 3 21.62 1.21 -16.86
CA PHE A 3 20.70 0.46 -15.97
C PHE A 3 20.14 1.31 -14.81
N LEU A 4 20.75 2.47 -14.56
CA LEU A 4 20.34 3.43 -13.52
C LEU A 4 19.12 4.29 -13.92
N PHE A 5 18.83 4.47 -15.21
CA PHE A 5 17.72 5.34 -15.64
C PHE A 5 16.35 4.66 -15.56
N PHE A 6 16.27 3.34 -15.76
CA PHE A 6 15.01 2.60 -15.68
C PHE A 6 14.42 2.58 -14.26
N ASN A 7 15.28 2.55 -13.23
CA ASN A 7 14.84 2.54 -11.83
C ASN A 7 14.28 3.90 -11.39
N LEU A 8 14.93 5.00 -11.75
CA LEU A 8 14.48 6.34 -11.35
C LEU A 8 13.14 6.72 -11.99
N VAL A 9 12.92 6.41 -13.27
CA VAL A 9 11.64 6.69 -13.93
C VAL A 9 10.52 5.83 -13.33
N PHE A 10 10.78 4.55 -13.03
CA PHE A 10 9.79 3.67 -12.40
C PHE A 10 9.47 4.10 -10.95
N ILE A 11 10.48 4.50 -10.18
CA ILE A 11 10.30 5.05 -8.83
C ILE A 11 9.52 6.36 -8.89
N ILE A 12 9.85 7.27 -9.81
CA ILE A 12 9.13 8.54 -9.98
C ILE A 12 7.69 8.27 -10.40
N TYR A 13 7.42 7.38 -11.36
CA TYR A 13 6.05 7.05 -11.78
C TYR A 13 5.25 6.39 -10.66
N THR A 14 5.86 5.47 -9.91
CA THR A 14 5.21 4.84 -8.75
C THR A 14 4.91 5.87 -7.68
N ILE A 15 5.82 6.81 -7.40
CA ILE A 15 5.59 7.94 -6.49
C ILE A 15 4.48 8.85 -7.05
N LEU A 16 4.46 9.11 -8.37
CA LEU A 16 3.50 10.00 -9.00
C LEU A 16 2.06 9.44 -8.97
N GLU A 17 1.87 8.15 -9.29
CA GLU A 17 0.57 7.50 -9.15
C GLU A 17 0.12 7.42 -7.69
N PHE A 18 1.06 7.19 -6.76
CA PHE A 18 0.77 7.21 -5.32
C PHE A 18 0.39 8.62 -4.81
N VAL A 19 0.94 9.67 -5.42
CA VAL A 19 0.66 11.08 -5.06
C VAL A 19 -0.70 11.54 -5.61
N ILE A 20 -1.16 11.03 -6.76
CA ILE A 20 -2.43 11.46 -7.36
C ILE A 20 -3.64 10.97 -6.54
N SER A 21 -3.63 9.74 -6.01
CA SER A 21 -4.79 9.21 -5.25
C SER A 21 -4.83 9.64 -3.78
N ILE A 22 -3.77 10.28 -3.27
CA ILE A 22 -3.69 10.67 -1.86
C ILE A 22 -4.64 11.83 -1.51
N ASN A 23 -5.09 12.58 -2.52
CA ASN A 23 -5.97 13.73 -2.30
C ASN A 23 -7.38 13.29 -1.89
N ASP A 24 -7.86 12.13 -2.32
CA ASP A 24 -9.15 11.57 -1.89
C ASP A 24 -9.12 11.17 -0.41
N TRP A 25 -7.93 10.96 0.13
CA TRP A 25 -7.69 10.66 1.53
C TRP A 25 -7.45 11.90 2.40
N LYS A 26 -7.53 13.11 1.83
CA LYS A 26 -7.45 14.37 2.58
C LYS A 26 -8.82 14.86 3.00
N CYS A 27 -8.90 15.31 4.23
CA CYS A 27 -10.04 16.06 4.71
C CYS A 27 -10.11 17.43 4.01
N CYS A 28 -11.23 17.73 3.37
CA CYS A 28 -11.46 19.03 2.74
C CYS A 28 -11.50 20.20 3.74
N LYS A 29 -11.74 19.95 5.03
CA LYS A 29 -11.84 21.00 6.07
C LYS A 29 -10.47 21.38 6.64
N CYS A 30 -9.66 20.39 7.03
CA CYS A 30 -8.41 20.63 7.75
C CYS A 30 -7.15 20.22 6.98
N GLY A 31 -7.29 19.63 5.79
CA GLY A 31 -6.17 19.17 4.97
C GLY A 31 -5.41 17.96 5.51
N GLY A 32 -5.76 17.47 6.71
CA GLY A 32 -5.16 16.27 7.30
C GLY A 32 -5.67 14.99 6.63
N TYR A 33 -4.90 13.91 6.74
CA TYR A 33 -5.25 12.62 6.12
C TYR A 33 -6.16 11.78 7.00
N PHE A 34 -7.15 11.11 6.42
CA PHE A 34 -7.97 10.13 7.13
C PHE A 34 -7.12 8.94 7.55
N LEU A 35 -7.18 8.58 8.84
CA LEU A 35 -6.42 7.44 9.36
C LEU A 35 -6.98 6.14 8.78
N VAL A 36 -6.10 5.30 8.23
CA VAL A 36 -6.48 3.97 7.75
C VAL A 36 -6.93 3.10 8.92
N ASN A 37 -8.16 2.59 8.84
CA ASN A 37 -8.64 1.54 9.72
C ASN A 37 -8.42 0.16 9.09
N PHE A 38 -7.31 -0.50 9.44
CA PHE A 38 -6.97 -1.83 8.91
C PHE A 38 -8.00 -2.93 9.25
N TYR A 39 -8.90 -2.68 10.21
CA TYR A 39 -9.95 -3.63 10.58
C TYR A 39 -11.18 -3.54 9.66
N GLU A 40 -11.34 -2.47 8.89
CA GLU A 40 -12.45 -2.29 7.95
C GLU A 40 -12.22 -2.97 6.60
N ILE A 41 -10.97 -3.32 6.29
CA ILE A 41 -10.61 -4.07 5.08
C ILE A 41 -11.40 -5.39 5.04
N LYS A 42 -12.06 -5.68 3.93
CA LYS A 42 -12.95 -6.84 3.76
C LYS A 42 -12.74 -7.53 2.43
N GLU A 43 -13.42 -8.66 2.25
CA GLU A 43 -13.45 -9.38 0.97
C GLU A 43 -13.97 -8.48 -0.15
N GLY A 44 -13.29 -8.53 -1.30
CA GLY A 44 -13.55 -7.67 -2.45
C GLY A 44 -12.70 -6.41 -2.49
N ASP A 45 -12.05 -6.01 -1.40
CA ASP A 45 -11.22 -4.81 -1.39
C ASP A 45 -9.91 -5.03 -2.15
N LYS A 46 -9.46 -4.00 -2.87
CA LYS A 46 -8.10 -3.94 -3.40
C LYS A 46 -7.17 -3.42 -2.30
N VAL A 47 -6.00 -4.04 -2.18
CA VAL A 47 -4.99 -3.65 -1.20
C VAL A 47 -3.60 -3.66 -1.82
N TYR A 48 -2.76 -2.71 -1.41
CA TYR A 48 -1.32 -2.81 -1.55
C TYR A 48 -0.76 -3.73 -0.47
N PHE A 49 0.10 -4.65 -0.87
CA PHE A 49 0.84 -5.50 0.07
C PHE A 49 2.30 -5.63 -0.36
N ILE A 50 3.16 -5.86 0.63
CA ILE A 50 4.60 -6.07 0.41
C ILE A 50 4.85 -7.57 0.39
N PHE A 51 5.53 -8.05 -0.65
CA PHE A 51 6.14 -9.38 -0.61
C PHE A 51 7.65 -9.24 -0.72
N SER A 52 8.37 -9.99 0.12
CA SER A 52 9.82 -10.08 0.10
C SER A 52 10.24 -11.10 -0.94
N GLN A 53 11.00 -10.65 -1.94
CA GLN A 53 11.67 -11.56 -2.86
C GLN A 53 13.09 -11.82 -2.35
N LEU A 54 13.33 -13.02 -1.82
CA LEU A 54 14.68 -13.47 -1.49
C LEU A 54 15.44 -13.78 -2.78
N GLN A 55 16.48 -13.01 -3.08
CA GLN A 55 17.49 -13.40 -4.07
C GLN A 55 18.68 -14.05 -3.35
N ILE A 56 19.16 -15.16 -3.91
CA ILE A 56 20.37 -15.83 -3.43
C ILE A 56 21.53 -14.83 -3.51
N GLY A 57 22.04 -14.40 -2.35
CA GLY A 57 23.30 -13.67 -2.26
C GLY A 57 23.30 -12.17 -1.95
N LYS A 58 22.26 -11.58 -1.33
CA LYS A 58 22.32 -10.38 -0.42
C LYS A 58 21.36 -9.20 -0.65
N VAL A 59 20.29 -9.28 -1.46
CA VAL A 59 19.31 -8.17 -1.50
C VAL A 59 17.88 -8.67 -1.33
N ILE A 60 17.24 -8.25 -0.24
CA ILE A 60 15.79 -8.36 -0.05
C ILE A 60 15.17 -7.14 -0.72
N ASN A 61 14.62 -7.32 -1.91
CA ASN A 61 13.81 -6.27 -2.53
C ASN A 61 12.39 -6.37 -1.97
N LEU A 62 11.93 -5.29 -1.31
CA LEU A 62 10.54 -5.13 -0.91
C LEU A 62 9.76 -4.62 -2.12
N ILE A 63 8.82 -5.42 -2.61
CA ILE A 63 8.06 -5.09 -3.81
C ILE A 63 6.60 -4.90 -3.42
N TYR A 64 6.08 -3.71 -3.70
CA TYR A 64 4.66 -3.40 -3.57
C TYR A 64 3.88 -3.99 -4.74
N ARG A 65 2.75 -4.64 -4.43
CA ARG A 65 1.79 -5.18 -5.41
C ARG A 65 0.37 -4.85 -4.99
N VAL A 66 -0.50 -4.67 -5.96
CA VAL A 66 -1.94 -4.53 -5.77
C VAL A 66 -2.56 -5.92 -5.88
N GLY A 67 -3.28 -6.36 -4.86
CA GLY A 67 -4.02 -7.61 -4.87
C GLY A 67 -5.47 -7.41 -4.43
N LEU A 68 -6.29 -8.44 -4.65
CA LEU A 68 -7.68 -8.49 -4.23
C LEU A 68 -7.82 -9.33 -2.97
N VAL A 69 -8.44 -8.82 -1.92
CA VAL A 69 -8.80 -9.62 -0.75
C VAL A 69 -9.89 -10.59 -1.15
N VAL A 70 -9.62 -11.89 -1.03
CA VAL A 70 -10.57 -12.96 -1.38
C VAL A 70 -11.10 -13.72 -0.18
N GLU A 71 -10.49 -13.51 1.00
CA GLU A 71 -10.95 -14.10 2.26
C GLU A 71 -10.44 -13.23 3.41
N LYS A 72 -11.23 -13.10 4.48
CA LYS A 72 -10.77 -12.52 5.76
C LYS A 72 -11.16 -13.42 6.93
N THR A 73 -10.15 -13.85 7.68
CA THR A 73 -10.32 -14.62 8.91
C THR A 73 -9.61 -13.92 10.05
N GLY A 74 -10.38 -13.23 10.90
CA GLY A 74 -9.85 -12.39 11.98
C GLY A 74 -8.94 -11.28 11.43
N ASN A 75 -7.67 -11.30 11.86
CA ASN A 75 -6.64 -10.34 11.43
C ASN A 75 -5.84 -10.80 10.21
N ILE A 76 -6.17 -11.97 9.63
CA ILE A 76 -5.49 -12.50 8.45
C ILE A 76 -6.37 -12.33 7.21
N LEU A 77 -5.77 -11.75 6.18
CA LEU A 77 -6.32 -11.60 4.84
C LEU A 77 -5.69 -12.62 3.91
N VAL A 78 -6.51 -13.23 3.05
CA VAL A 78 -6.02 -13.94 1.87
C VAL A 78 -6.11 -12.98 0.70
N VAL A 79 -4.96 -12.55 0.21
CA VAL A 79 -4.85 -11.63 -0.93
C VAL A 79 -4.49 -12.43 -2.18
N LYS A 80 -5.31 -12.30 -3.22
CA LYS A 80 -5.04 -12.87 -4.55
C LYS A 80 -4.27 -11.85 -5.37
N TYR A 81 -3.14 -12.28 -5.92
CA TYR A 81 -2.37 -11.53 -6.90
C TYR A 81 -1.94 -12.49 -8.01
N ASN A 82 -2.29 -12.15 -9.26
CA ASN A 82 -2.24 -13.07 -10.39
C ASN A 82 -2.94 -14.40 -10.05
N ASN A 83 -2.25 -15.53 -10.25
CA ASN A 83 -2.76 -16.88 -9.96
C ASN A 83 -2.32 -17.41 -8.59
N LYS A 84 -1.82 -16.55 -7.70
CA LYS A 84 -1.34 -16.95 -6.36
C LYS A 84 -2.17 -16.28 -5.26
N LYS A 85 -2.27 -16.97 -4.13
CA LYS A 85 -2.89 -16.48 -2.89
C LYS A 85 -1.82 -16.30 -1.83
N TYR A 86 -1.91 -15.21 -1.07
CA TYR A 86 -0.97 -14.84 -0.03
C TYR A 86 -1.74 -14.62 1.27
N ARG A 87 -1.30 -15.25 2.37
CA ARG A 87 -1.83 -14.99 3.71
C ARG A 87 -1.02 -13.88 4.35
N ILE A 88 -1.68 -12.80 4.71
CA ILE A 88 -1.03 -11.57 5.18
C ILE A 88 -1.84 -11.02 6.36
N GLU A 89 -1.15 -10.52 7.38
CA GLU A 89 -1.81 -9.77 8.47
C GLU A 89 -2.39 -8.46 7.92
N ASN A 90 -3.58 -8.07 8.39
CA ASN A 90 -4.24 -6.84 7.95
C ASN A 90 -3.42 -5.56 8.21
N THR A 91 -2.59 -5.54 9.25
CA THR A 91 -1.67 -4.44 9.57
C THR A 91 -0.49 -4.32 8.61
N LYS A 92 -0.25 -5.34 7.77
CA LYS A 92 0.82 -5.37 6.76
C LYS A 92 0.32 -5.06 5.35
N VAL A 93 -0.95 -4.72 5.21
CA VAL A 93 -1.54 -4.26 3.95
C VAL A 93 -2.03 -2.82 4.08
N TYR A 94 -2.14 -2.13 2.95
CA TYR A 94 -2.74 -0.81 2.86
C TYR A 94 -3.93 -0.90 1.91
N PRO A 95 -5.08 -0.28 2.22
CA PRO A 95 -6.15 -0.13 1.25
C PRO A 95 -5.61 0.50 -0.04
N PHE A 96 -6.18 0.12 -1.18
CA PHE A 96 -5.84 0.76 -2.45
C PHE A 96 -6.07 2.27 -2.35
N GLU A 97 -5.18 3.03 -2.95
CA GLU A 97 -5.13 4.50 -2.92
C GLU A 97 -4.88 5.15 -1.55
N ALA A 98 -4.77 4.38 -0.47
CA ALA A 98 -4.52 4.91 0.86
C ALA A 98 -3.07 5.40 1.04
N PRO A 99 -2.85 6.44 1.87
CA PRO A 99 -1.51 6.86 2.25
C PRO A 99 -0.74 5.71 2.91
N VAL A 100 0.52 5.50 2.51
CA VAL A 100 1.44 4.64 3.26
C VAL A 100 1.74 5.24 4.62
N ALA A 101 2.07 4.39 5.61
CA ALA A 101 2.34 4.80 7.00
C ALA A 101 3.28 6.02 7.12
N PHE A 102 4.31 6.08 6.26
CA PHE A 102 5.28 7.17 6.26
C PHE A 102 4.67 8.55 5.96
N ILE A 103 3.59 8.62 5.19
CA ILE A 103 2.87 9.88 4.92
C ILE A 103 2.29 10.43 6.22
N TYR A 104 1.73 9.60 7.10
CA TYR A 104 1.23 10.08 8.40
C TYR A 104 2.32 10.55 9.36
N ASN A 105 3.58 10.18 9.12
CA ASN A 105 4.71 10.72 9.89
C ASN A 105 5.17 12.07 9.35
N MET A 106 4.96 12.33 8.06
CA MET A 106 5.29 13.61 7.41
C MET A 106 4.16 14.64 7.51
N PHE A 107 2.91 14.19 7.59
CA PHE A 107 1.72 15.02 7.56
C PHE A 107 0.78 14.68 8.72
N TRP A 108 -0.05 15.64 9.15
CA TRP A 108 -0.94 15.41 10.28
C TRP A 108 -2.20 14.61 9.89
N VAL A 109 -2.71 13.85 10.86
CA VAL A 109 -3.96 13.08 10.75
C VAL A 109 -5.15 14.03 10.90
N CYS A 110 -6.22 13.79 10.13
CA CYS A 110 -7.48 14.50 10.29
C CYS A 110 -8.10 14.22 11.67
N GLY A 111 -8.39 15.28 12.43
CA GLY A 111 -9.13 15.21 13.70
C GLY A 111 -10.51 15.88 13.65
N CYS A 112 -11.03 16.15 12.45
CA CYS A 112 -12.36 16.72 12.31
C CYS A 112 -13.41 15.71 12.79
N LYS A 113 -14.32 16.18 13.65
CA LYS A 113 -15.53 15.45 14.02
C LYS A 113 -16.67 15.77 13.06
#